data_AF-A0A1M3E8E6-F1
#
_entry.id   AF-A0A1M3E8E6-F1
#
_cell.length_a   1.000
_cell.length_b   1.000
_cell.length_c   1.000
_cell.angle_alpha   90.00
_cell.angle_beta   90.00
_cell.angle_gamma   90.00
#
_symmetry.space_group_name_H-M   'P 1'
#
loop_
_entity.id
_entity.type
_entity.pdbx_description
1 polymer ?
#
loop_
_entity_poly.entity_id
_entity_poly.type
_entity_poly.pdbx_seq_one_letter_code
_entity_poly.pdbx_strand_id
1 'polypeptide(L)' 'MEFIVEAIIWIFFEYLLQMPGAAIRWLYHLGRKPFKTILKDEPGYNTAVGIGGLMIVIILIIIILNQ' A
#
# COMPACT_ATOMS: atom_id res chain seq x y z
N MET A 1 -29.19 4.44 2.35
CA MET A 1 -28.03 5.34 2.58
C MET A 1 -26.90 4.61 3.29
N GLU A 2 -27.17 3.88 4.38
CA GLU A 2 -26.14 3.15 5.17
C GLU A 2 -25.27 2.21 4.31
N PHE A 3 -25.90 1.39 3.46
CA PHE A 3 -25.17 0.49 2.54
C PHE A 3 -24.21 1.21 1.59
N ILE A 4 -24.59 2.39 1.08
CA ILE A 4 -23.74 3.17 0.15
C ILE A 4 -22.52 3.71 0.90
N VAL A 5 -22.73 4.19 2.13
CA VAL A 5 -21.65 4.70 2.99
C VAL A 5 -20.67 3.59 3.33
N GLU A 6 -21.17 2.41 3.72
CA GLU A 6 -20.35 1.23 4.02
C GLU A 6 -19.49 0.81 2.81
N ALA A 7 -20.08 0.74 1.62
CA ALA A 7 -19.35 0.40 0.40
C ALA A 7 -18.25 1.41 0.06
N ILE A 8 -18.52 2.71 0.23
CA ILE A 8 -17.52 3.77 0.00
C ILE A 8 -16.36 3.63 0.99
N ILE A 9 -16.66 3.40 2.26
CA ILE A 9 -15.66 3.20 3.31
C ILE A 9 -14.79 1.99 2.99
N TRP A 10 -15.40 0.87 2.58
CA TRP A 10 -14.67 -0.35 2.27
C TRP A 10 -13.70 -0.15 1.10
N ILE A 11 -14.18 0.44 0.00
CA ILE A 11 -13.37 0.78 -1.17
C ILE A 11 -12.23 1.74 -0.76
N PHE A 12 -12.53 2.76 0.05
CA PHE A 12 -11.52 3.70 0.52
C PHE A 12 -10.39 3.01 1.27
N PHE A 13 -10.71 2.14 2.24
CA PHE A 13 -9.72 1.38 2.99
C PHE A 13 -8.93 0.41 2.11
N GLU A 14 -9.59 -0.23 1.16
CA GLU A 14 -8.94 -1.14 0.23
C GLU A 14 -7.86 -0.44 -0.59
N TYR A 15 -8.17 0.74 -1.15
CA TYR A 15 -7.20 1.54 -1.91
C TYR A 15 -6.12 2.15 -1.01
N LEU A 16 -6.47 2.56 0.22
CA LEU A 16 -5.53 3.15 1.17
C LEU A 16 -4.42 2.15 1.54
N LEU A 17 -4.77 0.89 1.77
CA LEU A 17 -3.80 -0.17 2.11
C LEU A 17 -2.91 -0.58 0.92
N GLN A 18 -3.43 -0.49 -0.30
CA GLN A 18 -2.70 -0.84 -1.51
C GLN A 18 -1.72 0.25 -1.94
N MET A 19 -2.01 1.52 -1.68
CA MET A 19 -1.21 2.66 -2.15
C MET A 19 0.28 2.56 -1.79
N PRO A 20 0.67 2.25 -0.53
CA PRO A 20 2.08 2.16 -0.16
C PRO A 20 2.85 1.10 -0.96
N GLY A 21 2.31 -0.11 -1.11
CA GLY A 21 3.00 -1.15 -1.87
C GLY A 21 2.98 -0.92 -3.37
N ALA A 22 1.90 -0.33 -3.89
CA ALA A 22 1.86 0.13 -5.29
C ALA A 22 2.94 1.20 -5.55
N ALA A 23 3.18 2.12 -4.60
CA ALA A 23 4.23 3.13 -4.72
C ALA A 23 5.62 2.49 -4.71
N ILE A 24 5.89 1.56 -3.79
CA ILE A 24 7.15 0.80 -3.73
C ILE A 24 7.39 0.05 -5.05
N ARG A 25 6.38 -0.68 -5.56
CA ARG A 25 6.47 -1.40 -6.84
C ARG A 25 6.65 -0.46 -8.03
N TRP A 26 6.02 0.71 -8.01
CA TRP A 26 6.15 1.70 -9.07
C TRP A 26 7.57 2.27 -9.12
N LEU A 27 8.18 2.53 -7.96
CA LEU A 27 9.58 2.91 -7.84
C LEU A 27 10.51 1.79 -8.33
N TYR A 28 10.21 0.51 -8.03
CA TYR A 28 10.96 -0.62 -8.57
C TYR A 28 10.96 -0.67 -10.11
N HIS A 29 9.85 -0.26 -10.74
CA HIS A 29 9.75 -0.17 -12.20
C HIS A 29 10.37 1.12 -12.78
N LEU A 30 10.94 2.00 -11.95
CA LEU A 30 11.55 3.28 -12.36
C LEU A 30 10.64 4.11 -13.28
N GLY A 31 9.33 4.10 -13.03
CA GLY A 31 8.36 4.83 -13.85
C GLY A 31 8.08 4.24 -15.24
N ARG A 32 8.66 3.08 -15.61
CA ARG A 32 8.42 2.41 -16.90
C ARG A 32 6.97 1.95 -17.08
N LYS A 33 6.25 1.78 -15.98
CA LYS A 33 4.81 1.47 -15.97
C LYS A 33 4.04 2.62 -15.33
N PRO A 34 2.87 3.01 -15.86
CA PRO A 34 1.99 3.96 -15.19
C PRO A 34 1.59 3.46 -13.80
N PHE A 35 1.55 4.35 -12.81
CA PHE A 35 1.15 3.99 -11.44
C PHE A 35 -0.23 3.31 -11.38
N LYS A 36 -1.18 3.80 -12.18
CA LYS A 36 -2.52 3.23 -12.31
C LYS A 36 -2.51 1.77 -12.78
N THR A 37 -1.53 1.37 -13.59
CA THR A 37 -1.35 -0.02 -14.02
C THR A 37 -0.85 -0.87 -12.86
N ILE A 38 0.15 -0.39 -12.12
CA ILE A 38 0.69 -1.10 -10.93
C ILE A 38 -0.39 -1.27 -9.85
N LEU A 39 -1.20 -0.22 -9.60
CA LEU A 39 -2.26 -0.23 -8.61
C LEU A 39 -3.34 -1.27 -8.92
N LYS A 40 -3.64 -1.50 -10.21
CA LYS A 40 -4.68 -2.44 -10.67
C LYS A 40 -4.19 -3.87 -10.91
N ASP A 41 -2.87 -4.06 -10.97
CA ASP A 41 -2.24 -5.33 -11.40
C ASP A 41 -2.66 -6.48 -10.47
N GLU A 42 -2.39 -6.35 -9.17
CA GLU A 42 -2.72 -7.32 -8.14
C GLU A 42 -2.91 -6.62 -6.77
N PRO A 43 -4.16 -6.37 -6.34
CA PRO A 43 -4.47 -5.72 -5.06
C PRO A 43 -3.81 -6.37 -3.86
N GLY A 44 -3.86 -7.71 -3.78
CA GLY A 44 -3.26 -8.47 -2.68
C GLY A 44 -1.74 -8.32 -2.58
N TYR A 45 -1.05 -8.27 -3.73
CA TYR A 45 0.41 -8.10 -3.76
C TYR A 45 0.81 -6.67 -3.35
N ASN A 46 0.07 -5.65 -3.81
CA ASN A 46 0.28 -4.27 -3.37
C ASN A 46 0.07 -4.13 -1.85
N THR A 47 -0.97 -4.73 -1.29
CA THR A 47 -1.19 -4.72 0.16
C THR A 47 -0.07 -5.44 0.91
N ALA A 48 0.34 -6.63 0.45
CA ALA A 48 1.40 -7.41 1.10
C ALA A 48 2.76 -6.68 1.10
N VAL A 49 3.15 -6.09 -0.05
CA VAL A 49 4.37 -5.29 -0.16
C VAL A 49 4.28 -4.03 0.71
N GLY A 50 3.11 -3.38 0.74
CA GLY A 50 2.86 -2.20 1.57
C GLY A 50 3.03 -2.49 3.06
N ILE A 51 2.35 -3.52 3.57
CA ILE A 51 2.43 -3.97 4.97
C ILE A 51 3.87 -4.40 5.31
N GLY A 52 4.50 -5.21 4.46
CA GLY A 52 5.89 -5.66 4.67
C GLY A 52 6.88 -4.50 4.76
N GLY A 53 6.76 -3.51 3.86
CA GLY A 53 7.58 -2.30 3.90
C GLY A 53 7.35 -1.49 5.17
N LEU A 54 6.10 -1.33 5.60
CA LEU A 54 5.74 -0.62 6.83
C LEU A 54 6.33 -1.30 8.08
N MET A 55 6.27 -2.63 8.13
CA MET A 55 6.88 -3.42 9.21
C MET A 55 8.39 -3.21 9.30
N ILE A 56 9.10 -3.17 8.16
CA ILE A 56 10.53 -2.90 8.13
C ILE A 56 10.83 -1.51 8.71
N VAL A 57 10.06 -0.48 8.30
CA VAL A 57 10.23 0.89 8.81
C VAL A 57 9.98 0.94 10.33
N ILE A 58 8.93 0.28 10.83
CA ILE A 58 8.65 0.22 12.27
C ILE A 58 9.80 -0.45 13.04
N ILE A 59 10.31 -1.59 12.54
CA ILE A 59 11.43 -2.30 13.17
C ILE A 59 12.67 -1.40 13.21
N LEU A 60 12.98 -0.69 12.12
CA LEU A 60 14.12 0.23 12.07
C LEU A 60 13.97 1.37 13.08
N ILE A 61 12.78 1.96 13.19
CA ILE A 61 12.49 3.01 14.18
C ILE A 61 12.71 2.47 15.61
N ILE A 62 12.18 1.28 15.92
CA ILE A 62 12.35 0.64 17.23
C ILE A 62 13.83 0.40 17.54
N ILE A 63 14.61 -0.07 16.57
CA ILE A 63 16.06 -0.27 16.75
C ILE A 63 16.76 1.06 17.03
N ILE A 64 16.47 2.11 16.25
CA ILE A 64 17.10 3.44 16.42
C ILE A 64 16.76 4.06 17.77
N LEU A 65 15.51 3.94 18.25
CA LEU A 65 15.08 4.50 19.52
C LEU A 65 15.61 3.75 20.75
N ASN A 66 16.05 2.50 20.58
CA ASN A 66 16.61 1.67 21.65
C ASN A 66 18.16 1.64 21.66
N GLN A 67 18.81 2.39 20.77
CA GLN A 67 20.26 2.63 20.79
C GLN A 67 20.57 3.86 21.64
#